data_AF-A0A8C9DJW7-F1
#
_entry.id   AF-A0A8C9DJW7-F1
#
_cell.length_a   1.000
_cell.length_b   1.000
_cell.length_c   1.000
_cell.angle_alpha   90.00
_cell.angle_beta   90.00
_cell.angle_gamma   90.00
#
_symmetry.space_group_name_H-M   'P 1'
#
loop_
_entity.id
_entity.type
_entity.pdbx_description
1 polymer ?
#
loop_
_entity_poly.entity_id
_entity_poly.type
_entity_poly.pdbx_seq_one_letter_code
_entity_poly.pdbx_strand_id
1 'polypeptide(L)'
;VYTFRLRVTDSQGASDTDTATVEVQPDPRKSGLVELILQVGVGQLTEQQKDTLVRQLAVLLNVLDSDIKVQKIQAHSDLSTVIVFYVQSGPSSKVLKAAEVARNLHMRLSKEKADFLLFKVLRIDTAGCLLKCSGHGHCDPITKRCVCSQLWMENLIQRYIQDGESNCGEKNC
;
A
#
# COMPACT_ATOMS: atom_id res chain seq x y z
N VAL A 1 19.58 2.60 -13.55
CA VAL A 1 19.78 2.13 -14.94
C VAL A 1 20.70 0.92 -14.89
N TYR A 2 20.28 -0.18 -15.49
CA TYR A 2 21.08 -1.39 -15.64
C TYR A 2 21.51 -1.50 -17.10
N THR A 3 22.78 -1.80 -17.35
CA THR A 3 23.32 -1.92 -18.70
C THR A 3 23.79 -3.36 -18.91
N PHE A 4 23.18 -4.04 -19.86
CA PHE A 4 23.48 -5.42 -20.22
C PHE A 4 24.31 -5.43 -21.49
N ARG A 5 25.40 -6.21 -21.48
CA ARG A 5 26.28 -6.37 -22.63
C ARG A 5 26.16 -7.80 -23.15
N LEU A 6 25.59 -7.95 -24.33
CA LEU A 6 25.43 -9.24 -24.99
C LEU A 6 26.63 -9.48 -25.90
N ARG A 7 27.44 -10.51 -25.62
CA ARG A 7 28.52 -10.95 -26.52
C ARG A 7 28.10 -12.24 -27.20
N VAL A 8 28.03 -12.23 -28.53
CA VAL A 8 27.75 -13.41 -29.35
C VAL A 8 29.07 -13.90 -29.92
N THR A 9 29.37 -15.20 -29.84
CA THR A 9 30.58 -15.80 -30.44
C THR A 9 30.15 -16.95 -31.34
N ASP A 10 30.67 -16.98 -32.57
CA ASP A 10 30.40 -18.06 -33.52
C ASP A 10 31.30 -19.29 -33.27
N SER A 11 31.06 -20.36 -34.01
CA SER A 11 31.81 -21.62 -33.89
C SER A 11 33.27 -21.53 -34.37
N GLN A 12 33.64 -20.44 -35.03
CA GLN A 12 35.00 -20.18 -35.52
C GLN A 12 35.77 -19.23 -34.58
N GLY A 13 35.14 -18.77 -33.50
CA GLY A 13 35.75 -17.93 -32.47
C GLY A 13 35.64 -16.43 -32.71
N ALA A 14 34.93 -15.98 -33.75
CA ALA A 14 34.65 -14.57 -33.94
C ALA A 14 33.54 -14.13 -33.00
N SER A 15 33.67 -12.95 -32.37
CA SER A 15 32.67 -12.45 -31.43
C SER A 15 32.26 -11.01 -31.71
N ASP A 16 30.97 -10.74 -31.62
CA ASP A 16 30.39 -9.40 -31.65
C ASP A 16 29.75 -9.07 -30.30
N THR A 17 29.61 -7.78 -29.99
CA THR A 17 29.07 -7.34 -28.69
C THR A 17 28.12 -6.16 -28.83
N ASP A 18 26.89 -6.33 -28.34
CA ASP A 18 25.86 -5.29 -28.30
C ASP A 18 25.50 -4.91 -26.84
N THR A 19 24.89 -3.74 -26.66
CA THR A 19 24.56 -3.19 -25.34
C THR A 19 23.11 -2.75 -25.26
N ALA A 20 22.37 -3.26 -24.27
CA ALA A 20 20.99 -2.88 -23.98
C ALA A 20 20.90 -2.23 -22.58
N THR A 21 20.16 -1.12 -22.46
CA THR A 21 19.93 -0.43 -21.18
C THR A 21 18.49 -0.65 -20.70
N VAL A 22 18.34 -0.89 -19.40
CA VAL A 22 17.05 -1.01 -18.70
C VAL A 22 17.00 0.02 -17.59
N GLU A 23 16.10 0.99 -17.71
CA GLU A 23 15.85 1.96 -16.64
C GLU A 23 14.64 1.52 -15.79
N VAL A 24 14.87 1.32 -14.49
CA VAL A 24 13.80 1.06 -13.53
C VAL A 24 13.40 2.40 -12.93
N GLN A 25 12.23 2.92 -13.34
CA GLN A 25 11.66 4.12 -12.74
C GLN A 25 10.73 3.73 -11.58
N PRO A 26 10.76 4.48 -10.46
CA PRO A 26 9.81 4.28 -9.38
C PRO A 26 8.39 4.56 -9.87
N ASP A 27 7.40 3.80 -9.37
CA ASP A 27 6.00 4.04 -9.74
C ASP A 27 5.61 5.49 -9.38
N PRO A 28 5.17 6.31 -10.35
CA PRO A 28 4.79 7.70 -10.09
C PRO A 28 3.62 7.80 -9.10
N ARG A 29 2.86 6.71 -8.91
CA ARG A 29 1.70 6.63 -8.00
C ARG A 29 2.06 6.05 -6.64
N LYS A 30 3.32 5.74 -6.36
CA LYS A 30 3.76 5.06 -5.13
C LYS A 30 3.26 5.73 -3.84
N SER A 31 3.14 7.05 -3.82
CA SER A 31 2.63 7.83 -2.68
C SER A 31 1.11 7.75 -2.48
N GLY A 32 0.38 7.20 -3.45
CA GLY A 32 -1.07 7.02 -3.45
C GLY A 32 -1.52 5.56 -3.26
N LEU A 33 -0.58 4.63 -3.08
CA LEU A 33 -0.88 3.21 -2.93
C LEU A 33 -1.19 2.83 -1.47
N VAL A 34 -2.32 2.16 -1.32
CA VAL A 34 -2.82 1.58 -0.06
C VAL A 34 -2.75 0.07 -0.15
N GLU A 35 -2.29 -0.57 0.91
CA GLU A 35 -2.31 -2.02 1.10
C GLU A 35 -3.46 -2.39 2.02
N LEU A 36 -4.35 -3.24 1.53
CA LEU A 36 -5.46 -3.80 2.30
C LEU A 36 -5.24 -5.31 2.45
N ILE A 37 -5.10 -5.76 3.70
CA ILE A 37 -4.92 -7.18 4.01
C ILE A 37 -6.26 -7.75 4.46
N LEU A 38 -6.73 -8.77 3.75
CA LEU A 38 -8.03 -9.40 3.95
C LEU A 38 -7.87 -10.85 4.40
N GLN A 39 -8.80 -11.31 5.25
CA GLN A 39 -8.87 -12.70 5.69
C GLN A 39 -9.55 -13.59 4.65
N VAL A 40 -8.91 -13.75 3.49
CA VAL A 40 -9.28 -14.68 2.42
C VAL A 40 -8.02 -15.13 1.70
N GLY A 41 -7.90 -16.42 1.39
CA GLY A 41 -6.78 -16.93 0.59
C GLY A 41 -6.89 -16.50 -0.88
N VAL A 42 -5.77 -16.17 -1.52
CA VAL A 42 -5.78 -15.57 -2.87
C VAL A 42 -6.48 -16.45 -3.92
N GLY A 43 -6.37 -17.78 -3.80
CA GLY A 43 -7.03 -18.72 -4.71
C GLY A 43 -8.55 -18.81 -4.54
N GLN A 44 -9.10 -18.28 -3.45
CA GLN A 44 -10.54 -18.23 -3.19
C GLN A 44 -11.17 -16.89 -3.59
N LEU A 45 -10.35 -15.88 -3.91
CA LEU A 45 -10.83 -14.57 -4.32
C LEU A 45 -11.23 -14.60 -5.80
N THR A 46 -12.53 -14.62 -6.07
CA THR A 46 -13.07 -14.52 -7.44
C THR A 46 -13.10 -13.08 -7.94
N GLU A 47 -13.14 -12.90 -9.25
CA GLU A 47 -13.29 -11.58 -9.88
C GLU A 47 -14.57 -10.86 -9.43
N GLN A 48 -15.69 -11.58 -9.30
CA GLN A 48 -16.95 -11.01 -8.80
C GLN A 48 -16.82 -10.49 -7.36
N GLN A 49 -16.13 -11.23 -6.48
CA GLN A 49 -15.91 -10.81 -5.10
C GLN A 49 -14.97 -9.62 -5.01
N LYS A 50 -13.95 -9.56 -5.88
CA LYS A 50 -13.11 -8.37 -6.05
C LYS A 50 -13.94 -7.15 -6.45
N ASP A 51 -14.85 -7.29 -7.41
CA ASP A 51 -15.71 -6.18 -7.85
C ASP A 51 -16.66 -5.72 -6.73
N THR A 52 -17.23 -6.66 -5.96
CA THR A 52 -18.02 -6.35 -4.77
C THR A 52 -17.19 -5.58 -3.74
N LEU A 53 -15.97 -6.01 -3.46
CA LEU A 53 -15.08 -5.31 -2.54
C LEU A 53 -14.78 -3.89 -3.03
N VAL A 54 -14.47 -3.72 -4.31
CA VAL A 54 -14.22 -2.39 -4.91
C VAL A 54 -15.43 -1.46 -4.72
N ARG A 55 -16.66 -1.96 -4.97
CA ARG A 55 -17.89 -1.22 -4.71
C ARG A 55 -18.05 -0.80 -3.26
N GLN A 56 -17.81 -1.73 -2.33
CA GLN A 56 -17.93 -1.44 -0.90
C GLN A 56 -16.88 -0.41 -0.44
N LEU A 57 -15.65 -0.50 -0.95
CA LEU A 57 -14.61 0.51 -0.71
C LEU A 57 -14.98 1.88 -1.30
N ALA A 58 -15.60 1.91 -2.48
CA ALA A 58 -16.05 3.14 -3.12
C ALA A 58 -17.13 3.84 -2.30
N VAL A 59 -18.10 3.08 -1.78
CA VAL A 59 -19.11 3.58 -0.83
C VAL A 59 -18.46 4.11 0.44
N LEU A 60 -17.52 3.37 1.04
CA LEU A 60 -16.79 3.84 2.21
C LEU A 60 -16.06 5.14 1.91
N LEU A 61 -15.37 5.26 0.78
CA LEU A 61 -14.58 6.44 0.49
C LEU A 61 -15.40 7.60 -0.11
N ASN A 62 -16.69 7.38 -0.39
CA ASN A 62 -17.57 8.31 -1.09
C ASN A 62 -16.98 8.75 -2.45
N VAL A 63 -16.54 7.77 -3.24
CA VAL A 63 -15.99 7.91 -4.60
C VAL A 63 -16.71 6.96 -5.54
N LEU A 64 -16.47 7.07 -6.86
CA LEU A 64 -17.04 6.14 -7.82
C LEU A 64 -16.26 4.81 -7.82
N ASP A 65 -16.91 3.70 -8.16
CA ASP A 65 -16.24 2.41 -8.36
C ASP A 65 -15.08 2.51 -9.35
N SER A 66 -15.27 3.32 -10.40
CA SER A 66 -14.27 3.59 -11.44
C SER A 66 -13.03 4.30 -10.93
N ASP A 67 -13.12 4.99 -9.79
CA ASP A 67 -12.04 5.78 -9.21
C ASP A 67 -11.07 4.91 -8.41
N ILE A 68 -11.50 3.72 -7.99
CA ILE A 68 -10.66 2.75 -7.30
C ILE A 68 -9.95 1.86 -8.31
N LYS A 69 -8.62 1.93 -8.34
CA LYS A 69 -7.78 1.16 -9.25
C LYS A 69 -6.97 0.14 -8.46
N VAL A 70 -7.33 -1.13 -8.61
CA VAL A 70 -6.55 -2.25 -8.08
C VAL A 70 -5.30 -2.43 -8.95
N GLN A 71 -4.15 -2.29 -8.32
CA GLN A 71 -2.86 -2.44 -8.99
C GLN A 71 -2.29 -3.86 -8.83
N LYS A 72 -2.47 -4.46 -7.66
CA LYS A 72 -1.88 -5.78 -7.35
C LYS A 72 -2.78 -6.56 -6.41
N ILE A 73 -2.87 -7.87 -6.64
CA ILE A 73 -3.46 -8.84 -5.73
C ILE A 73 -2.42 -9.93 -5.54
N GLN A 74 -2.13 -10.28 -4.29
CA GLN A 74 -1.13 -11.31 -3.97
C GLN A 74 -1.48 -12.03 -2.67
N ALA A 75 -1.01 -13.27 -2.54
CA ALA A 75 -1.03 -13.97 -1.26
C ALA A 75 -0.18 -13.21 -0.23
N HIS A 76 -0.72 -13.05 0.96
CA HIS A 76 0.03 -12.63 2.15
C HIS A 76 0.34 -13.83 3.05
N SER A 77 -0.59 -14.78 3.11
CA SER A 77 -0.41 -16.13 3.66
C SER A 77 -1.40 -17.08 2.97
N ASP A 78 -1.44 -18.35 3.38
CA ASP A 78 -2.41 -19.33 2.85
C ASP A 78 -3.87 -18.90 3.04
N LEU A 79 -4.14 -18.07 4.05
CA LEU A 79 -5.48 -17.63 4.45
C LEU A 79 -5.70 -16.13 4.32
N SER A 80 -4.73 -15.39 3.76
CA SER A 80 -4.85 -13.94 3.64
C SER A 80 -4.29 -13.40 2.33
N THR A 81 -4.93 -12.33 1.85
CA THR A 81 -4.62 -11.69 0.57
C THR A 81 -4.31 -10.22 0.82
N VAL A 82 -3.24 -9.73 0.18
CA VAL A 82 -2.94 -8.30 0.08
C VAL A 82 -3.48 -7.79 -1.25
N ILE A 83 -4.30 -6.75 -1.17
CA ILE A 83 -4.76 -5.97 -2.32
C ILE A 83 -4.09 -4.59 -2.24
N VAL A 84 -3.36 -4.23 -3.28
CA VAL A 84 -2.74 -2.92 -3.44
C VAL A 84 -3.57 -2.11 -4.42
N PHE A 85 -4.07 -0.95 -4.00
CA PHE A 85 -4.90 -0.08 -4.83
C PHE A 85 -4.59 1.39 -4.61
N TYR A 86 -5.03 2.23 -5.54
CA TYR A 86 -5.06 3.68 -5.37
C TYR A 86 -6.43 4.24 -5.75
N VAL A 87 -6.69 5.47 -5.35
CA VAL A 87 -7.92 6.19 -5.67
C VAL A 87 -7.60 7.40 -6.53
N GLN A 88 -8.32 7.57 -7.62
CA GLN A 88 -8.12 8.63 -8.59
C GLN A 88 -9.34 9.55 -8.60
N SER A 89 -9.15 10.85 -8.39
CA SER A 89 -10.25 11.81 -8.27
C SER A 89 -10.57 12.50 -9.60
N GLY A 90 -11.76 12.16 -10.14
CA GLY A 90 -12.40 12.90 -11.23
C GLY A 90 -11.60 12.96 -12.54
N PRO A 91 -11.97 13.88 -13.47
CA PRO A 91 -11.40 13.94 -14.81
C PRO A 91 -9.92 14.32 -14.83
N SER A 92 -9.42 14.97 -13.77
CA SER A 92 -8.02 15.36 -13.64
C SER A 92 -7.03 14.20 -13.46
N SER A 93 -7.55 12.98 -13.26
CA SER A 93 -6.73 11.79 -12.97
C SER A 93 -5.77 11.94 -11.79
N LYS A 94 -6.06 12.86 -10.87
CA LYS A 94 -5.22 13.11 -9.70
C LYS A 94 -5.36 11.97 -8.70
N VAL A 95 -4.24 11.35 -8.34
CA VAL A 95 -4.20 10.29 -7.33
C VAL A 95 -4.28 10.90 -5.93
N LEU A 96 -5.19 10.36 -5.10
CA LEU A 96 -5.32 10.74 -3.69
C LEU A 96 -4.12 10.23 -2.88
N LYS A 97 -3.79 10.94 -1.80
CA LYS A 97 -2.69 10.55 -0.92
C LYS A 97 -3.07 9.27 -0.17
N ALA A 98 -2.17 8.28 -0.16
CA ALA A 98 -2.43 6.99 0.49
C ALA A 98 -2.77 7.13 1.98
N ALA A 99 -2.07 8.02 2.69
CA ALA A 99 -2.31 8.27 4.11
C ALA A 99 -3.75 8.75 4.38
N GLU A 100 -4.26 9.66 3.55
CA GLU A 100 -5.62 10.18 3.68
C GLU A 100 -6.67 9.10 3.40
N VAL A 101 -6.45 8.30 2.36
CA VAL A 101 -7.32 7.16 2.03
C VAL A 101 -7.33 6.13 3.16
N ALA A 102 -6.16 5.73 3.65
CA ALA A 102 -6.02 4.77 4.75
C ALA A 102 -6.70 5.27 6.03
N ARG A 103 -6.47 6.54 6.42
CA ARG A 103 -7.12 7.17 7.58
C ARG A 103 -8.63 7.20 7.44
N ASN A 104 -9.15 7.55 6.26
CA ASN A 104 -10.60 7.56 6.00
C ASN A 104 -11.20 6.16 6.10
N LEU A 105 -10.52 5.13 5.58
CA LEU A 105 -10.96 3.74 5.74
C LEU A 105 -10.98 3.31 7.20
N HIS A 106 -9.91 3.57 7.96
CA HIS A 106 -9.86 3.28 9.40
C HIS A 106 -11.01 3.93 10.16
N MET A 107 -11.25 5.23 9.93
CA MET A 107 -12.31 5.98 10.61
C MET A 107 -13.73 5.53 10.24
N ARG A 108 -13.95 5.06 9.01
CA ARG A 108 -15.28 4.65 8.57
C ARG A 108 -15.57 3.21 8.93
N LEU A 109 -14.61 2.31 8.75
CA LEU A 109 -14.74 0.91 9.16
C LEU A 109 -14.90 0.75 10.68
N SER A 110 -14.39 1.67 11.50
CA SER A 110 -14.62 1.64 12.95
C SER A 110 -16.05 2.05 13.35
N LYS A 111 -16.78 2.72 12.46
CA LYS A 111 -18.18 3.16 12.67
C LYS A 111 -19.20 2.22 12.03
N GLU A 112 -18.79 1.54 10.95
CA GLU A 112 -19.63 0.57 10.26
C GLU A 112 -19.71 -0.77 11.02
N LYS A 113 -20.66 -1.62 10.60
CA LYS A 113 -20.75 -2.98 11.13
C LYS A 113 -19.53 -3.81 10.75
N ALA A 114 -19.17 -4.78 11.59
CA ALA A 114 -17.98 -5.63 11.39
C ALA A 114 -18.00 -6.44 10.08
N ASP A 115 -19.18 -6.61 9.47
CA ASP A 115 -19.47 -7.34 8.24
C ASP A 115 -19.78 -6.41 7.04
N PHE A 116 -19.50 -5.11 7.15
CA PHE A 116 -19.73 -4.16 6.05
C PHE A 116 -18.97 -4.55 4.77
N LEU A 117 -17.72 -4.99 4.91
CA LEU A 117 -16.94 -5.54 3.79
C LEU A 117 -17.16 -7.04 3.67
N LEU A 118 -17.16 -7.54 2.44
CA LEU A 118 -17.29 -8.95 2.12
C LEU A 118 -16.26 -9.84 2.86
N PHE A 119 -15.07 -9.30 3.10
CA PHE A 119 -13.99 -9.97 3.81
C PHE A 119 -13.59 -9.18 5.03
N LYS A 120 -13.23 -9.89 6.12
CA LYS A 120 -12.68 -9.26 7.30
C LYS A 120 -11.35 -8.58 6.97
N VAL A 121 -11.25 -7.29 7.31
CA VAL A 121 -10.02 -6.52 7.19
C VAL A 121 -9.11 -6.87 8.35
N LEU A 122 -7.90 -7.34 8.03
CA LEU A 122 -6.85 -7.60 9.00
C LEU A 122 -6.03 -6.33 9.24
N ARG A 123 -5.65 -5.63 8.16
CA ARG A 123 -4.83 -4.40 8.21
C ARG A 123 -5.11 -3.48 7.03
N ILE A 124 -4.92 -2.17 7.26
CA ILE A 124 -4.92 -1.11 6.25
C ILE A 124 -3.65 -0.29 6.46
N ASP A 125 -2.77 -0.30 5.46
CA ASP A 125 -1.48 0.37 5.52
C ASP A 125 -1.21 1.15 4.22
N THR A 126 -0.20 2.02 4.21
CA THR A 126 0.33 2.58 2.96
C THR A 126 1.38 1.62 2.38
N ALA A 127 1.42 1.45 1.05
CA ALA A 127 2.38 0.52 0.42
C ALA A 127 3.85 0.92 0.69
N GLY A 128 4.12 2.22 0.74
CA GLY A 128 5.41 2.77 1.16
C GLY A 128 5.45 3.13 2.64
N CYS A 129 6.66 3.28 3.18
CA CYS A 129 6.84 4.00 4.44
C CYS A 129 6.68 5.49 4.21
N LEU A 130 5.45 5.99 4.41
CA LEU A 130 5.12 7.41 4.24
C LEU A 130 5.03 8.15 5.59
N LEU A 131 5.12 7.43 6.71
CA LEU A 131 5.10 8.01 8.04
C LEU A 131 6.37 8.82 8.31
N LYS A 132 6.18 10.06 8.76
CA LYS A 132 7.27 10.94 9.20
C LYS A 132 7.75 10.66 10.62
N CYS A 133 7.01 9.85 11.38
CA CYS A 133 7.33 9.47 12.76
C CYS A 133 7.66 10.67 13.65
N SER A 134 6.87 11.75 13.52
CA SER A 134 7.05 13.03 14.23
C SER A 134 8.43 13.70 14.04
N GLY A 135 9.26 13.23 13.11
CA GLY A 135 10.66 13.65 12.98
C GLY A 135 11.60 13.01 14.02
N HIS A 136 11.10 12.04 14.79
CA HIS A 136 11.74 11.48 15.98
C HIS A 136 11.94 9.96 15.91
N GLY A 137 11.95 9.43 14.69
CA GLY A 137 12.15 8.01 14.42
C GLY A 137 12.22 7.76 12.93
N HIS A 138 12.18 6.50 12.55
CA HIS A 138 12.04 6.09 11.16
C HIS A 138 10.87 5.14 11.01
N CYS A 139 10.29 5.12 9.82
CA CYS A 139 9.25 4.16 9.50
C CYS A 139 9.90 2.82 9.10
N ASP A 140 9.41 1.72 9.64
CA ASP A 140 9.83 0.36 9.29
C ASP A 140 9.14 -0.11 8.00
N PRO A 141 9.88 -0.46 6.94
CA PRO A 141 9.31 -0.82 5.64
C PRO A 141 8.51 -2.14 5.65
N ILE A 142 8.68 -2.99 6.68
CA ILE A 142 7.96 -4.26 6.83
C ILE A 142 6.71 -4.04 7.66
N THR A 143 6.85 -3.50 8.88
CA THR A 143 5.71 -3.35 9.79
C THR A 143 4.85 -2.13 9.46
N LYS A 144 5.37 -1.18 8.68
CA LYS A 144 4.76 0.14 8.37
C LYS A 144 4.49 0.98 9.62
N ARG A 145 5.19 0.70 10.72
CA ARG A 145 5.09 1.41 11.99
C ARG A 145 6.31 2.29 12.21
N CYS A 146 6.17 3.25 13.11
CA CYS A 146 7.29 4.07 13.54
C CYS A 146 8.16 3.32 14.56
N VAL A 147 9.46 3.28 14.29
CA VAL A 147 10.49 2.89 15.23
C VAL A 147 11.11 4.17 15.77
N CYS A 148 10.88 4.43 17.05
CA CYS A 148 11.26 5.68 17.68
C CYS A 148 12.71 5.67 18.15
N SER A 149 13.36 6.83 18.06
CA SER A 149 14.69 7.06 18.63
C SER A 149 14.65 6.95 20.15
N GLN A 150 15.80 6.71 20.79
CA GLN A 150 15.95 6.32 22.21
C GLN A 150 15.22 7.20 23.26
N LEU A 151 14.93 8.46 22.94
CA LEU A 151 14.22 9.41 23.82
C LEU A 151 12.73 9.59 23.50
N TRP A 152 12.23 8.97 22.45
CA TRP A 152 10.87 9.13 21.95
C TRP A 152 10.11 7.80 22.03
N MET A 153 8.79 7.86 22.15
CA MET A 153 7.95 6.66 22.20
C MET A 153 6.65 6.89 21.44
N GLU A 154 5.93 5.81 21.14
CA GLU A 154 4.63 5.95 20.48
C GLU A 154 3.65 6.67 21.41
N ASN A 155 3.06 7.76 20.94
CA ASN A 155 2.00 8.44 21.65
C ASN A 155 0.69 7.69 21.40
N LEU A 156 0.33 6.85 22.37
CA LEU A 156 -0.89 6.04 22.32
C LEU A 156 -2.16 6.90 22.35
N ILE A 157 -2.15 8.04 23.05
CA ILE A 157 -3.29 8.97 23.08
C ILE A 157 -3.57 9.48 21.65
N GLN A 158 -2.53 9.96 20.97
CA GLN A 158 -2.63 10.40 19.58
C GLN A 158 -3.08 9.26 18.66
N ARG A 159 -2.51 8.06 18.81
CA ARG A 159 -2.85 6.91 17.99
C ARG A 159 -4.32 6.48 18.16
N TYR A 160 -4.86 6.47 19.38
CA TYR A 160 -6.23 6.00 19.62
C TYR A 160 -7.30 7.10 19.46
N ILE A 161 -6.95 8.37 19.63
CA ILE A 161 -7.92 9.48 19.65
C ILE A 161 -7.90 10.30 18.36
N GLN A 162 -6.77 10.38 17.66
CA GLN A 162 -6.61 11.31 16.54
C GLN A 162 -6.79 10.64 15.16
N ASP A 163 -5.73 10.04 14.61
CA ASP A 163 -5.70 9.57 13.22
C ASP A 163 -5.42 8.06 13.07
N GLY A 164 -5.13 7.34 14.16
CA GLY A 164 -4.78 5.93 14.09
C GLY A 164 -3.33 5.66 13.68
N GLU A 165 -2.56 6.71 13.35
CA GLU A 165 -1.24 6.56 12.77
C GLU A 165 -0.16 6.31 13.84
N SER A 166 0.81 5.46 13.50
CA SER A 166 1.98 5.24 14.34
C SER A 166 2.87 6.49 14.32
N ASN A 167 3.37 6.91 15.47
CA ASN A 167 4.08 8.17 15.66
C ASN A 167 5.20 8.03 16.72
N CYS A 168 6.00 9.07 16.90
CA CYS A 168 7.04 9.13 17.94
C CYS A 168 6.94 10.45 18.71
N GLY A 169 6.01 10.49 19.66
CA GLY A 169 5.77 11.64 20.52
C GLY A 169 6.66 11.63 21.77
N GLU A 170 6.66 12.77 22.45
CA GLU A 170 7.39 12.97 23.70
C GLU A 170 6.94 11.92 24.72
N LYS A 171 7.85 11.49 25.60
CA LYS A 171 7.51 10.54 26.66
C LYS A 171 6.55 11.21 27.63
N ASN A 172 5.26 11.11 27.34
CA ASN A 172 4.20 11.42 28.29
C ASN A 172 4.14 10.25 29.28
N CYS A 173 5.05 10.25 30.24
CA CYS A 173 4.92 9.48 31.47
C CYS A 173 3.81 10.09 32.33
#